data_AF-A0A840HPC4-F1
#
_entry.id   AF-A0A840HPC4-F1
#
_cell.length_a   1.000
_cell.length_b   1.000
_cell.length_c   1.000
_cell.angle_alpha   90.00
_cell.angle_beta   90.00
_cell.angle_gamma   90.00
#
_symmetry.space_group_name_H-M   'P 1'
#
loop_
_entity.id
_entity.type
_entity.pdbx_description
1 polymer ?
#
loop_
_entity_poly.entity_id
_entity_poly.type
_entity_poly.pdbx_seq_one_letter_code
_entity_poly.pdbx_strand_id
1 'polypeptide(L)' 'MVYLFGPDGNIVHSARLICADEERAKQRAQQLAETNRVELWQLTRKIASYRSRAN' A
#
# COMPACT_ATOMS: atom_id res chain seq x y z
N MET A 1 3.96 7.36 0.27
CA MET A 1 2.86 7.11 1.21
C MET A 1 2.25 5.77 0.87
N VAL A 2 1.96 4.96 1.89
CA VAL A 2 1.18 3.74 1.75
C VAL A 2 -0.17 3.96 2.40
N TYR A 3 -1.24 3.56 1.73
CA TYR A 3 -2.61 3.63 2.23
C TYR A 3 -3.18 2.23 2.30
N LEU A 4 -3.70 1.85 3.46
CA LEU A 4 -4.40 0.59 3.68
C LEU A 4 -5.89 0.87 3.66
N PHE A 5 -6.61 0.05 2.93
CA PHE A 5 -8.04 0.10 2.79
C PHE A 5 -8.67 -1.10 3.48
N GLY A 6 -9.66 -0.82 4.32
CA GLY A 6 -10.50 -1.85 4.92
C GLY A 6 -11.43 -2.48 3.87
N PRO A 7 -12.21 -3.50 4.27
CA PRO A 7 -13.10 -4.24 3.38
C PRO A 7 -14.13 -3.35 2.67
N ASP A 8 -14.57 -2.26 3.32
CA ASP A 8 -15.55 -1.32 2.75
C ASP A 8 -14.94 -0.27 1.81
N GLY A 9 -13.64 -0.35 1.54
CA GLY A 9 -12.93 0.62 0.69
C GLY A 9 -12.59 1.95 1.38
N ASN A 10 -12.79 2.05 2.69
CA ASN A 10 -12.34 3.19 3.50
C ASN A 10 -10.85 3.06 3.86
N ILE A 11 -10.15 4.20 3.95
CA ILE A 11 -8.76 4.21 4.42
C ILE A 11 -8.76 3.97 5.92
N VAL A 12 -8.18 2.84 6.34
CA VAL A 12 -8.06 2.47 7.76
C VAL A 12 -6.69 2.82 8.33
N HIS A 13 -5.68 2.96 7.46
CA HIS A 13 -4.35 3.35 7.88
C HIS A 13 -3.59 4.07 6.75
N SER A 14 -2.72 5.00 7.12
CA SER A 14 -1.78 5.61 6.19
C SER A 14 -0.41 5.76 6.86
N ALA A 15 0.65 5.43 6.13
CA ALA A 15 2.01 5.54 6.64
C ALA A 15 2.97 6.13 5.59
N ARG A 16 3.94 6.91 6.06
CA ARG A 16 5.05 7.36 5.21
C ARG A 16 6.07 6.23 5.11
N LEU A 17 6.14 5.64 3.92
CA LEU A 17 7.15 4.64 3.61
C LEU A 17 8.42 5.37 3.11
N ILE A 18 9.49 5.34 3.91
CA ILE A 18 10.80 5.87 3.52
C ILE A 18 11.63 4.66 3.08
N CYS A 19 11.88 4.56 1.77
CA CYS A 19 12.69 3.49 1.18
C CYS A 19 13.72 4.12 0.25
N ALA A 20 14.87 3.43 0.09
CA ALA A 20 15.96 3.89 -0.75
C ALA A 20 15.58 3.93 -2.24
N ASP A 21 14.67 3.05 -2.66
CA ASP A 21 14.22 2.90 -4.03
C ASP A 21 12.75 2.44 -4.10
N GLU A 22 12.18 2.53 -5.30
CA GLU A 22 10.79 2.17 -5.57
C GLU A 22 10.52 0.67 -5.39
N GLU A 23 11.48 -0.19 -5.71
CA GLU A 23 11.32 -1.65 -5.63
C GLU A 23 11.20 -2.12 -4.18
N ARG A 24 12.03 -1.59 -3.27
CA ARG A 24 11.90 -1.82 -1.82
C ARG A 24 10.57 -1.27 -1.30
N ALA A 25 10.10 -0.14 -1.83
CA ALA A 25 8.80 0.40 -1.45
C ALA A 25 7.63 -0.52 -1.87
N LYS A 26 7.71 -1.08 -3.08
CA LYS A 26 6.76 -2.08 -3.59
C LYS A 26 6.76 -3.35 -2.74
N GLN A 27 7.94 -3.90 -2.43
CA GLN A 27 8.06 -5.10 -1.59
C GLN A 27 7.41 -4.91 -0.20
N ARG A 28 7.64 -3.76 0.43
CA ARG A 28 7.01 -3.43 1.72
C ARG A 28 5.50 -3.25 1.59
N ALA A 29 5.03 -2.57 0.55
CA ALA A 29 3.60 -2.42 0.30
C ALA A 29 2.91 -3.77 0.02
N GLN A 30 3.58 -4.70 -0.64
CA GLN A 30 3.08 -6.04 -0.90
C GLN A 30 2.94 -6.87 0.39
N GLN A 31 3.89 -6.77 1.32
CA GLN A 31 3.76 -7.43 2.64
C GLN A 31 2.55 -6.92 3.44
N LEU A 32 2.23 -5.62 3.31
CA LEU A 32 1.05 -5.04 3.96
C LEU A 32 -0.27 -5.49 3.29
N ALA A 33 -0.20 -5.98 2.05
CA ALA A 33 -1.36 -6.41 1.29
C ALA A 33 -1.86 -7.82 1.66
N GLU A 34 -1.25 -8.49 2.63
CA GLU A 34 -1.73 -9.80 3.07
C GLU A 34 -3.13 -9.71 3.71
N THR A 35 -3.40 -8.65 4.46
CA THR A 35 -4.65 -8.49 5.22
C THR A 35 -5.60 -7.45 4.64
N ASN A 36 -5.07 -6.42 3.96
CA ASN A 36 -5.83 -5.26 3.50
C ASN A 36 -5.48 -4.93 2.04
N ARG A 37 -6.36 -4.23 1.34
CA ARG A 37 -5.99 -3.64 0.06
C ARG A 37 -5.01 -2.50 0.32
N VAL A 38 -3.91 -2.46 -0.41
CA VAL A 38 -2.84 -1.48 -0.22
C VAL A 38 -2.64 -0.66 -1.49
N GLU A 39 -2.47 0.63 -1.34
CA GLU A 39 -2.02 1.50 -2.41
C GLU A 39 -0.74 2.24 -2.04
N LEU A 40 0.24 2.18 -2.94
CA LEU A 40 1.50 2.88 -2.82
C LEU A 40 1.49 4.12 -3.72
N TRP A 41 1.71 5.27 -3.11
CA TRP A 41 1.68 6.58 -3.78
C TRP A 41 2.97 7.34 -3.54
N GLN A 42 3.44 8.03 -4.57
CA GLN A 42 4.51 9.02 -4.50
C GLN A 42 3.96 10.36 -4.99
N LEU A 43 3.77 11.31 -4.06
CA LEU A 43 3.07 12.57 -4.33
C LEU A 43 1.69 12.30 -4.95
N THR A 44 1.48 12.70 -6.20
CA THR A 44 0.24 12.51 -6.97
C THR A 44 0.25 11.26 -7.84
N ARG A 45 1.37 10.53 -7.91
CA ARG A 45 1.51 9.33 -8.73
C ARG A 45 1.23 8.07 -7.92
N LYS A 46 0.28 7.26 -8.38
CA LYS A 46 0.10 5.89 -7.89
C LYS A 46 1.20 5.00 -8.47
N ILE A 47 2.03 4.44 -7.60
CA ILE A 47 3.14 3.56 -7.97
C ILE A 47 2.65 2.12 -8.12
N ALA A 48 1.85 1.65 -7.17
CA ALA A 48 1.32 0.30 -7.17
C ALA A 48 0.01 0.20 -6.39
N SER A 49 -0.79 -0.81 -6.73
CA SER A 49 -2.02 -1.16 -6.03
C SER A 49 -2.04 -2.67 -5.84
N TYR A 50 -2.20 -3.12 -4.60
CA TYR A 50 -2.25 -4.52 -4.23
C TYR A 50 -3.61 -4.81 -3.60
N ARG A 51 -4.28 -5.88 -4.07
CA ARG A 51 -5.50 -6.37 -3.42
C ARG A 51 -5.10 -7.19 -2.19
N SER A 52 -5.99 -7.22 -1.20
CA SER A 52 -5.84 -8.12 -0.06
C SER A 52 -5.76 -9.56 -0.57
N ARG A 53 -4.79 -10.35 -0.09
CA ARG A 53 -4.74 -11.79 -0.43
C ARG A 53 -5.84 -12.61 0.26
N ALA A 54 -6.55 -12.02 1.21
CA ALA A 54 -7.59 -12.65 2.01
C ALA A 54 -8.97 -12.82 1.31
N ASN A 55 -9.11 -12.58 0.00
CA ASN A 55 -10.32 -12.90 -0.77
C ASN A 55 -10.03 -13.07 -2.27
#